data_AF-A0A5C8JTN9-F1
#
_entry.id   AF-A0A5C8JTN9-F1
#
_cell.length_a   1.000
_cell.length_b   1.000
_cell.length_c   1.000
_cell.angle_alpha   90.00
_cell.angle_beta   90.00
_cell.angle_gamma   90.00
#
_symmetry.space_group_name_H-M   'P 1'
#
loop_
_entity.id
_entity.type
_entity.pdbx_description
1 polymer ?
#
loop_
_entity_poly.entity_id
_entity_poly.type
_entity_poly.pdbx_seq_one_letter_code
_entity_poly.pdbx_strand_id
1 'polypeptide(L)' 'MAYRALDSVYDSCCREKGISVVEMGLVRSVELSGGRARVELLLTTGGCPFAARVPDSASVPDKSAYIREELR' A
#
# COMPACT_ATOMS: atom_id res chain seq x y z
N MET A 1 2.93 -14.97 -9.85
CA MET A 1 1.47 -14.77 -9.99
C MET A 1 0.90 -13.88 -8.90
N ALA A 2 1.07 -14.19 -7.60
CA ALA A 2 0.50 -13.36 -6.52
C ALA A 2 0.94 -11.89 -6.54
N TYR A 3 2.19 -11.61 -6.96
CA TYR A 3 2.68 -10.24 -7.09
C TYR A 3 1.88 -9.39 -8.09
N ARG A 4 1.36 -9.99 -9.18
CA ARG A 4 0.54 -9.26 -10.18
C ARG A 4 -0.84 -8.86 -9.66
N ALA A 5 -1.37 -9.56 -8.64
CA ALA A 5 -2.63 -9.16 -8.03
C ALA A 5 -2.50 -7.81 -7.28
N LEU A 6 -1.27 -7.39 -6.96
CA LEU A 6 -0.99 -6.13 -6.29
C LEU A 6 -0.87 -4.95 -7.27
N ASP A 7 -0.85 -5.19 -8.59
CA ASP A 7 -0.81 -4.12 -9.61
C ASP A 7 -2.09 -3.26 -9.61
N SER A 8 -3.20 -3.79 -9.11
CA SER A 8 -4.47 -3.05 -8.94
C SER A 8 -4.68 -2.53 -7.52
N VAL A 9 -3.69 -2.67 -6.64
CA VAL A 9 -3.76 -2.18 -5.26
C VAL A 9 -3.08 -0.82 -5.20
N TYR A 10 -3.79 0.17 -4.65
CA TYR A 10 -3.35 1.55 -4.64
C TYR A 10 -3.32 2.09 -3.20
N ASP A 11 -2.30 2.88 -2.88
CA ASP A 11 -2.43 3.84 -1.76
C ASP A 11 -3.43 4.92 -2.19
N SER A 12 -4.32 5.34 -1.28
CA SER A 12 -5.39 6.29 -1.58
C SER A 12 -4.89 7.60 -2.16
N CYS A 13 -3.69 8.06 -1.76
CA CYS A 13 -3.10 9.29 -2.33
C CYS A 13 -2.59 9.13 -3.77
N CYS A 14 -2.42 7.90 -4.24
CA CYS A 14 -1.87 7.56 -5.56
C CYS A 14 -2.92 6.95 -6.51
N ARG A 15 -4.11 6.59 -6.02
CA ARG A 15 -5.18 5.98 -6.84
C ARG A 15 -5.53 6.81 -8.07
N GLU A 16 -5.74 8.12 -7.92
CA GLU A 16 -6.06 9.02 -9.04
C GLU A 16 -4.90 9.17 -10.04
N LYS A 17 -3.66 8.89 -9.61
CA LYS A 17 -2.47 8.91 -10.47
C LYS A 17 -2.25 7.58 -11.19
N GLY A 18 -3.00 6.53 -10.85
CA GLY A 18 -2.86 5.19 -11.42
C GLY A 18 -1.54 4.49 -11.05
N ILE A 19 -0.87 4.92 -9.98
CA ILE A 19 0.41 4.33 -9.55
C ILE A 19 0.14 3.34 -8.41
N SER A 20 0.36 2.05 -8.67
CA SER A 20 0.10 0.96 -7.72
C SER A 20 1.16 0.87 -6.62
N VAL A 21 0.87 0.12 -5.55
CA VAL A 21 1.84 -0.17 -4.48
C VAL A 21 3.07 -0.94 -5.00
N VAL A 22 2.93 -1.66 -6.13
CA VAL A 22 4.02 -2.34 -6.84
C VAL A 22 4.89 -1.34 -7.57
N GLU A 23 4.29 -0.45 -8.37
CA GLU A 23 4.99 0.60 -9.11
C GLU A 23 5.69 1.59 -8.17
N MET A 24 5.12 1.81 -6.98
CA MET A 24 5.73 2.60 -5.91
C MET A 24 6.91 1.90 -5.22
N GLY A 25 7.14 0.60 -5.47
CA GLY A 25 8.18 -0.18 -4.82
C GLY A 25 7.93 -0.47 -3.33
N LEU A 26 6.67 -0.43 -2.88
CA LEU A 26 6.34 -0.67 -1.46
C LEU A 26 6.33 -2.15 -1.09
N VAL A 27 6.21 -3.06 -2.05
CA VAL A 27 6.12 -4.50 -1.78
C VAL A 27 7.51 -5.08 -1.54
N ARG A 28 7.78 -5.49 -0.29
CA ARG A 28 9.03 -6.12 0.13
C ARG A 28 9.07 -7.62 -0.19
N SER A 29 8.01 -8.33 0.19
CA SER A 29 7.88 -9.77 -0.05
C SER A 29 6.42 -10.19 -0.14
N VAL A 30 6.20 -11.30 -0.85
CA VAL A 30 4.91 -11.98 -0.93
C VAL A 30 5.16 -13.46 -0.70
N GLU A 31 4.60 -13.99 0.37
CA GLU A 31 4.70 -15.40 0.74
C GLU A 31 3.31 -16.04 0.66
N LEU A 32 3.24 -17.20 0.00
CA LEU A 32 2.01 -17.98 -0.13
C LEU A 32 2.13 -19.24 0.73
N SER A 33 1.20 -19.44 1.66
CA SER A 33 1.16 -20.64 2.49
C SER A 33 -0.28 -21.00 2.86
N GLY A 34 -0.66 -22.26 2.63
CA GLY A 34 -1.98 -22.78 3.03
C GLY A 34 -3.16 -21.97 2.48
N GLY A 35 -3.08 -21.48 1.24
CA GLY A 35 -4.13 -20.65 0.62
C GLY A 35 -4.20 -19.22 1.15
N ARG A 36 -3.25 -18.77 1.97
CA ARG A 36 -3.13 -17.38 2.44
C ARG A 36 -1.92 -16.72 1.80
N ALA A 37 -2.07 -15.44 1.46
CA ALA A 37 -0.98 -14.57 1.07
C ALA A 37 -0.58 -13.70 2.27
N ARG A 38 0.72 -13.72 2.61
CA ARG A 38 1.35 -12.74 3.49
C ARG A 38 2.10 -11.75 2.61
N VAL A 39 1.74 -10.48 2.70
CA VAL A 39 2.40 -9.39 1.98
C VAL A 39 3.10 -8.51 2.99
N GLU A 40 4.41 -8.32 2.82
CA GLU A 40 5.17 -7.35 3.62
C GLU A 40 5.38 -6.07 2.83
N LEU A 41 5.02 -4.94 3.43
CA LEU A 41 5.11 -3.62 2.83
C LEU A 41 6.16 -2.78 3.56
N LEU A 42 6.99 -2.06 2.81
CA LEU A 42 7.87 -1.02 3.34
C LEU A 42 7.05 0.26 3.49
N LEU A 43 6.61 0.54 4.72
CA LEU A 43 6.03 1.84 5.04
C LEU A 43 7.16 2.85 5.20
N THR A 44 7.14 3.93 4.43
CA THR A 44 7.98 5.08 4.72
C THR A 44 7.48 5.70 6.03
N THR A 45 8.25 5.63 7.10
CA THR A 45 8.02 6.45 8.29
C THR A 45 8.31 7.91 7.94
N GLY A 46 7.41 8.81 8.32
CA GLY A 46 7.40 10.20 7.85
C GLY A 46 6.50 10.37 6.63
N GLY A 47 5.75 11.47 6.60
CA GLY A 47 4.71 11.74 5.61
C GLY A 47 5.12 11.40 4.18
N CYS A 48 4.21 10.78 3.44
CA CYS A 48 4.40 10.39 2.05
C CYS A 48 5.09 11.52 1.26
N PRO A 49 6.20 11.26 0.54
CA PRO A 49 6.85 12.29 -0.30
C PRO A 49 5.95 12.79 -1.44
N PHE A 50 4.82 12.10 -1.70
CA PHE A 50 3.77 12.51 -2.63
C PHE A 50 2.56 13.19 -1.96
N ALA A 51 2.50 13.23 -0.63
CA ALA A 51 1.45 13.87 0.15
C ALA A 51 1.84 15.33 0.49
N ALA A 52 2.05 16.16 -0.53
CA ALA A 52 2.40 17.57 -0.35
C ALA A 52 1.26 18.43 0.23
N ARG A 53 0.10 17.85 0.59
CA ARG A 53 -1.03 18.57 1.21
C ARG A 53 -1.85 17.68 2.16
N VAL A 54 -1.26 17.22 3.25
CA VAL A 54 -2.04 16.75 4.40
C VAL A 54 -1.70 17.67 5.58
N PRO A 55 -2.64 18.49 6.09
CA PRO A 55 -2.39 19.27 7.28
C PRO A 55 -2.32 18.34 8.49
N ASP A 56 -1.22 18.49 9.22
CA ASP A 56 -0.94 18.03 10.58
C ASP A 56 -1.05 16.53 10.89
N SER A 57 -0.05 16.07 11.63
CA SER A 57 0.26 14.67 11.98
C SER A 57 -0.73 13.99 12.93
N ALA A 58 -1.95 14.50 13.08
CA ALA A 58 -2.95 14.02 14.04
C ALA A 58 -4.05 13.13 13.44
N SER A 59 -4.05 12.84 12.12
CA SER A 59 -5.15 12.08 11.51
C SER A 59 -4.76 11.31 10.24
N VAL A 60 -3.64 10.61 10.23
CA VAL A 60 -3.40 9.60 9.19
C VAL A 60 -4.01 8.27 9.67
N PRO A 61 -5.12 7.78 9.08
CA PRO A 61 -5.62 6.46 9.39
C PRO A 61 -4.55 5.43 9.04
N ASP A 62 -4.38 4.43 9.89
CA ASP A 62 -3.45 3.32 9.70
C ASP A 62 -3.53 2.79 8.26
N LYS A 63 -2.51 3.10 7.43
CA LYS A 63 -2.43 2.70 6.01
C LYS A 63 -2.58 1.19 5.84
N SER A 64 -2.19 0.42 6.86
CA SER A 64 -2.35 -1.04 6.89
C SER A 64 -3.81 -1.47 6.87
N ALA A 65 -4.70 -0.68 7.48
CA ALA A 65 -6.12 -0.98 7.55
C ALA A 65 -6.80 -0.80 6.17
N TYR A 66 -6.45 0.27 5.45
CA TYR A 66 -6.98 0.53 4.11
C TYR A 66 -6.54 -0.55 3.10
N ILE A 67 -5.26 -0.92 3.11
CA ILE A 67 -4.76 -1.97 2.22
C ILE A 67 -5.39 -3.33 2.52
N ARG A 68 -5.69 -3.65 3.79
CA ARG A 68 -6.40 -4.90 4.15
C ARG A 68 -7.83 -4.95 3.61
N GLU A 69 -8.49 -3.81 3.43
CA GLU A 69 -9.86 -3.77 2.92
C GLU A 69 -9.91 -4.02 1.40
N GLU A 70 -8.92 -3.52 0.66
CA GLU A 70 -8.78 -3.74 -0.79
C GLU A 70 -8.27 -5.14 -1.15
N LEU A 71 -7.58 -5.83 -0.23
CA LEU A 71 -7.08 -7.20 -0.41
C LEU A 71 -8.11 -8.29 -0.06
N ARG A 72 -9.40 -7.95 -0.02
CA ARG A 72 -10.50 -8.92 0.18
C ARG A 72 -10.82 -9.70 -1.09
#